data_AF-A0A9Q0S386-F1
#
_entry.id   AF-A0A9Q0S386-F1
#
_cell.length_a   1.000
_cell.length_b   1.000
_cell.length_c   1.000
_cell.angle_alpha   90.00
_cell.angle_beta   90.00
_cell.angle_gamma   90.00
#
_symmetry.space_group_name_H-M   'P 1'
#
loop_
_entity.id
_entity.type
_entity.pdbx_description
1 polymer ?
#
loop_
_entity_poly.entity_id
_entity_poly.type
_entity_poly.pdbx_seq_one_letter_code
_entity_poly.pdbx_strand_id
1 'polypeptide(L)'
;MNYMPTTSYVHYEVDTLLTSEGCKTDNSKTNRCIALPKLKAIDPAAKLDPPQWIQCDLRFLDMTVLGKFAVIMADPPWDIHMELPYGTMSDDEMRQLGVPALQDDGLIFLWVTGRAMELGRECLKLWGYERFDELIWVKTNQLQRIIRTGRTGHWLNHGKEHCLVGTKGNPQNLNRGLDCDVIVAEVRATSHKPDEIYGIIERLSPGTRKIELFGRPHNVQPNWITLGNQLDGIRLVDPELIAQFQKRYPDGNY
;
A
#
# COMPACT_ATOMS: atom_id res chain seq x y z
N MET A 1 8.14 -45.45 -0.68
CA MET A 1 8.58 -44.07 -0.36
C MET A 1 7.40 -43.17 -0.65
N ASN A 2 6.64 -42.80 0.38
CA ASN A 2 5.31 -42.22 0.22
C ASN A 2 5.41 -40.76 -0.22
N TYR A 3 4.81 -40.49 -1.38
CA TYR A 3 4.51 -39.18 -1.92
C TYR A 3 3.47 -38.52 -1.00
N MET A 4 3.78 -37.37 -0.39
CA MET A 4 2.78 -36.53 0.26
C MET A 4 2.27 -35.51 -0.75
N PRO A 5 0.99 -35.56 -1.17
CA PRO A 5 0.40 -34.48 -1.94
C PRO A 5 -0.28 -33.45 -1.02
N THR A 6 -0.40 -32.24 -1.57
CA THR A 6 -1.26 -31.10 -1.16
C THR A 6 -0.86 -30.30 0.07
N THR A 7 -0.06 -29.25 -0.15
CA THR A 7 -0.18 -28.01 0.62
C THR A 7 -1.37 -27.24 0.02
N SER A 8 -2.51 -27.24 0.71
CA SER A 8 -3.66 -26.42 0.34
C SER A 8 -3.39 -24.99 0.81
N TYR A 9 -3.28 -24.05 -0.12
CA TYR A 9 -3.18 -22.63 0.21
C TYR A 9 -4.57 -22.08 0.51
N VAL A 10 -4.64 -21.16 1.47
CA VAL A 10 -5.87 -20.48 1.87
C VAL A 10 -6.27 -19.50 0.77
N HIS A 11 -7.32 -19.83 0.03
CA HIS A 11 -8.02 -18.85 -0.80
C HIS A 11 -8.92 -18.02 0.12
N TYR A 12 -8.77 -16.71 0.09
CA TYR A 12 -9.77 -15.81 0.66
C TYR A 12 -10.78 -15.50 -0.45
N GLU A 13 -11.95 -16.15 -0.39
CA GLU A 13 -13.13 -15.63 -1.08
C GLU A 13 -13.65 -14.42 -0.29
N VAL A 14 -14.05 -13.37 -1.00
CA VAL A 14 -14.73 -12.23 -0.38
C VAL A 14 -16.15 -12.68 -0.10
N ASP A 15 -16.45 -13.04 1.15
CA ASP A 15 -17.80 -13.34 1.59
C ASP A 15 -18.69 -12.08 1.45
N THR A 16 -19.32 -11.93 0.30
CA THR A 16 -20.44 -11.01 0.15
C THR A 16 -21.70 -11.69 0.69
N LEU A 17 -22.21 -11.11 1.79
CA LEU A 17 -23.56 -11.29 2.33
C LEU A 17 -23.82 -12.59 3.12
N LEU A 18 -23.53 -12.57 4.42
CA LEU A 18 -24.31 -13.36 5.38
C LEU A 18 -25.58 -12.58 5.76
N THR A 19 -26.67 -12.86 5.06
CA THR A 19 -28.02 -12.59 5.56
C THR A 19 -28.21 -13.33 6.87
N SER A 20 -28.64 -12.59 7.90
CA SER A 20 -28.94 -13.12 9.22
C SER A 20 -30.11 -14.10 9.18
N GLU A 21 -29.85 -15.39 9.11
CA GLU A 21 -30.80 -16.40 9.57
C GLU A 21 -30.16 -17.30 10.64
N GLY A 22 -30.86 -17.38 11.77
CA GLY A 22 -30.29 -17.75 13.06
C GLY A 22 -29.97 -19.23 13.25
N CYS A 23 -28.88 -19.48 13.98
CA CYS A 23 -28.53 -20.81 14.47
C CYS A 23 -29.06 -21.00 15.90
N LYS A 24 -29.93 -21.99 16.07
CA LYS A 24 -30.45 -22.44 17.36
C LYS A 24 -29.32 -23.05 18.20
N THR A 25 -29.33 -22.72 19.49
CA THR A 25 -28.39 -23.15 20.52
C THR A 25 -28.43 -24.66 20.75
N ASP A 26 -27.26 -25.29 20.81
CA ASP A 26 -27.11 -26.55 21.53
C ASP A 26 -25.88 -26.52 22.45
N ASN A 27 -26.09 -26.99 23.68
CA ASN A 27 -25.20 -26.83 24.84
C ASN A 27 -24.18 -27.98 24.90
N SER A 28 -22.90 -27.73 24.67
CA SER A 28 -21.80 -28.33 25.47
C SER A 28 -20.42 -27.88 24.98
N LYS A 29 -19.52 -27.72 25.95
CA LYS A 29 -18.09 -27.38 25.86
C LYS A 29 -17.78 -25.89 25.72
N THR A 30 -17.09 -25.40 26.73
CA THR A 30 -16.46 -24.09 26.87
C THR A 30 -15.44 -23.85 25.74
N ASN A 31 -15.94 -23.56 24.54
CA ASN A 31 -15.18 -22.79 23.57
C ASN A 31 -15.24 -21.33 24.06
N ARG A 32 -14.11 -20.80 24.51
CA ARG A 32 -13.91 -19.35 24.47
C ARG A 32 -13.99 -18.96 23.00
N CYS A 33 -15.20 -18.67 22.52
CA CYS A 33 -15.35 -17.91 21.29
C CYS A 33 -14.64 -16.58 21.56
N ILE A 34 -13.46 -16.43 20.96
CA ILE A 34 -12.82 -15.13 20.86
C ILE A 34 -13.85 -14.29 20.10
N ALA A 35 -14.49 -13.36 20.81
CA ALA A 35 -15.38 -12.43 20.17
C ALA A 35 -14.58 -11.73 19.07
N LEU A 36 -14.98 -11.93 17.81
CA LEU A 36 -14.43 -11.17 16.70
C LEU A 36 -14.56 -9.68 17.08
N PRO A 37 -13.47 -8.89 17.02
CA PRO A 37 -13.56 -7.47 17.31
C PRO A 37 -14.67 -6.85 16.47
N LYS A 38 -15.45 -5.92 17.04
CA LYS A 38 -16.48 -5.20 16.30
C LYS A 38 -15.81 -4.46 15.14
N LEU A 39 -15.87 -5.04 13.95
CA LEU A 39 -15.29 -4.47 12.74
C LEU A 39 -16.08 -3.23 12.37
N LYS A 40 -15.36 -2.14 12.06
CA LYS A 40 -15.99 -1.00 11.41
C LYS A 40 -16.16 -1.36 9.95
N ALA A 41 -17.38 -1.74 9.58
CA ALA A 41 -17.76 -1.83 8.18
C ALA A 41 -17.65 -0.43 7.55
N ILE A 42 -17.25 -0.38 6.28
CA ILE A 42 -17.52 0.80 5.46
C ILE A 42 -19.03 1.02 5.55
N ASP A 43 -19.45 2.22 5.96
CA ASP A 43 -20.86 2.57 5.87
C ASP A 43 -21.25 2.40 4.40
N PRO A 44 -22.21 1.53 4.04
CA PRO A 44 -22.58 1.33 2.64
C PRO A 44 -23.12 2.61 1.97
N ALA A 45 -23.42 3.66 2.74
CA ALA A 45 -23.72 5.01 2.25
C ALA A 45 -22.49 5.94 2.18
N ALA A 46 -21.30 5.51 2.60
CA ALA A 46 -20.08 6.29 2.51
C ALA A 46 -19.74 6.54 1.05
N LYS A 47 -19.83 7.80 0.65
CA LYS A 47 -19.52 8.25 -0.69
C LYS A 47 -18.01 8.11 -0.91
N LEU A 48 -17.61 7.19 -1.79
CA LEU A 48 -16.22 7.10 -2.23
C LEU A 48 -15.92 8.26 -3.16
N ASP A 49 -14.80 8.93 -2.94
CA ASP A 49 -14.29 9.92 -3.87
C ASP A 49 -13.83 9.21 -5.14
N PRO A 50 -14.16 9.75 -6.32
CA PRO A 50 -13.63 9.21 -7.57
C PRO A 50 -12.09 9.31 -7.58
N PRO A 51 -11.41 8.48 -8.40
CA PRO A 51 -9.96 8.51 -8.47
C PRO A 51 -9.42 9.89 -8.86
N GLN A 52 -8.35 10.30 -8.19
CA GLN A 52 -7.66 11.58 -8.40
C GLN A 52 -6.17 11.33 -8.66
N TRP A 53 -5.55 12.18 -9.47
CA TRP A 53 -4.13 12.05 -9.76
C TRP A 53 -3.47 13.37 -10.16
N ILE A 54 -2.16 13.41 -9.99
CA ILE A 54 -1.31 14.52 -10.42
C ILE A 54 -0.07 13.91 -11.08
N GLN A 55 0.09 14.15 -12.38
CA GLN A 55 1.35 13.91 -13.05
C GLN A 55 2.38 14.91 -12.53
N CYS A 56 3.41 14.47 -11.81
CA CYS A 56 4.43 15.36 -11.25
C CYS A 56 5.76 14.64 -11.04
N ASP A 57 6.82 15.44 -10.89
CA ASP A 57 8.06 14.98 -10.29
C ASP A 57 8.01 15.22 -8.78
N LEU A 58 8.00 14.13 -8.00
CA LEU A 58 7.85 14.19 -6.54
C LEU A 58 9.01 14.91 -5.84
N ARG A 59 10.13 15.16 -6.53
CA ARG A 59 11.26 15.95 -6.01
C ARG A 59 10.93 17.43 -5.90
N PHE A 60 10.04 17.94 -6.75
CA PHE A 60 9.74 19.36 -6.87
C PHE A 60 8.33 19.73 -6.40
N LEU A 61 7.42 18.76 -6.34
CA LEU A 61 6.07 18.99 -5.82
C LEU A 61 6.10 19.38 -4.34
N ASP A 62 5.49 20.52 -4.03
CA ASP A 62 5.26 20.98 -2.66
C ASP A 62 4.14 20.15 -2.02
N MET A 63 4.51 19.08 -1.32
CA MET A 63 3.56 18.14 -0.70
C MET A 63 2.62 18.78 0.31
N THR A 64 2.91 20.00 0.81
CA THR A 64 2.06 20.68 1.80
C THR A 64 0.69 21.08 1.24
N VAL A 65 0.57 21.24 -0.09
CA VAL A 65 -0.70 21.64 -0.73
C VAL A 65 -1.70 20.49 -0.86
N LEU A 66 -1.26 19.27 -0.59
CA LEU A 66 -2.09 18.07 -0.74
C LEU A 66 -2.96 17.80 0.49
N GLY A 67 -2.77 18.52 1.58
CA GLY A 67 -3.43 18.26 2.86
C GLY A 67 -2.90 17.01 3.55
N LYS A 68 -3.71 16.43 4.44
CA LYS A 68 -3.36 15.26 5.26
C LYS A 68 -4.03 13.99 4.77
N PHE A 69 -3.38 12.86 5.00
CA PHE A 69 -3.84 11.53 4.62
C PHE A 69 -3.81 10.59 5.82
N ALA A 70 -4.70 9.61 5.83
CA ALA A 70 -4.70 8.57 6.87
C ALA A 70 -3.73 7.43 6.54
N VAL A 71 -3.54 7.17 5.24
CA VAL A 71 -2.60 6.17 4.74
C VAL A 71 -1.83 6.73 3.55
N ILE A 72 -0.52 6.53 3.58
CA ILE A 72 0.40 6.77 2.48
C ILE A 72 0.89 5.41 1.97
N MET A 73 0.88 5.19 0.65
CA MET A 73 1.62 4.09 0.02
C MET A 73 2.68 4.67 -0.90
N ALA A 74 3.85 4.04 -0.96
CA ALA A 74 4.92 4.47 -1.85
C ALA A 74 5.64 3.27 -2.47
N ASP A 75 5.87 3.34 -3.78
CA ASP A 75 6.73 2.40 -4.53
C ASP A 75 7.86 3.15 -5.26
N PRO A 76 8.89 3.63 -4.52
CA PRO A 76 9.89 4.50 -5.10
C PRO A 76 10.76 3.80 -6.15
N PRO A 77 11.25 4.51 -7.18
CA PRO A 77 12.22 3.99 -8.13
C PRO A 77 13.62 4.03 -7.49
N TRP A 78 13.84 3.19 -6.49
CA TRP A 78 15.10 3.10 -5.75
C TRP A 78 16.31 2.97 -6.67
N ASP A 79 17.35 3.77 -6.44
CA ASP A 79 18.66 3.49 -7.04
C ASP A 79 19.23 2.18 -6.46
N ILE A 80 19.39 1.19 -7.32
CA ILE A 80 19.94 -0.12 -6.96
C ILE A 80 21.32 -0.36 -7.58
N HIS A 81 21.99 0.71 -8.04
CA HIS A 81 23.31 0.66 -8.68
C HIS A 81 23.33 -0.23 -9.92
N MET A 82 22.24 -0.22 -10.69
CA MET A 82 22.08 -0.92 -11.96
C MET A 82 21.34 -0.04 -12.96
N GLU A 83 21.61 -0.21 -14.24
CA GLU A 83 20.84 0.45 -15.29
C GLU A 83 19.41 -0.09 -15.32
N LEU A 84 18.45 0.83 -15.24
CA LEU A 84 17.02 0.53 -15.29
C LEU A 84 16.38 1.28 -16.46
N PRO A 85 15.29 0.76 -17.05
CA PRO A 85 14.62 1.39 -18.19
C PRO A 85 13.78 2.62 -17.81
N TYR A 86 13.99 3.17 -16.61
CA TYR A 86 13.30 4.33 -16.05
C TYR A 86 14.25 5.09 -15.12
N GLY A 87 13.95 6.37 -14.87
CA GLY A 87 14.74 7.20 -13.95
C GLY A 87 14.62 6.70 -12.51
N THR A 88 15.74 6.67 -11.79
CA THR A 88 15.81 6.34 -10.37
C THR A 88 15.89 7.60 -9.51
N MET A 89 15.64 7.44 -8.22
CA MET A 89 15.95 8.44 -7.20
C MET A 89 17.17 8.02 -6.40
N SER A 90 18.08 8.96 -6.21
CA SER A 90 19.24 8.81 -5.33
C SER A 90 18.81 8.71 -3.86
N ASP A 91 19.69 8.18 -3.02
CA ASP A 91 19.42 8.00 -1.59
C ASP A 91 19.12 9.35 -0.90
N ASP A 92 19.79 10.42 -1.31
CA ASP A 92 19.59 11.75 -0.72
C ASP A 92 18.27 12.40 -1.17
N GLU A 93 17.90 12.24 -2.44
CA GLU A 93 16.57 12.66 -2.91
C GLU A 93 15.46 11.91 -2.16
N MET A 94 15.63 10.60 -1.91
CA MET A 94 14.69 9.81 -1.12
C MET A 94 14.58 10.34 0.32
N ARG A 95 15.71 10.62 0.99
CA ARG A 95 15.70 11.17 2.36
C ARG A 95 14.99 12.52 2.45
N GLN A 96 15.09 13.34 1.41
CA GLN A 96 14.57 14.71 1.37
C GLN A 96 13.11 14.84 0.95
N LEU A 97 12.45 13.74 0.54
CA LEU A 97 11.03 13.78 0.16
C LEU A 97 10.14 14.37 1.27
N GLY A 98 9.20 15.22 0.87
CA GLY A 98 8.25 15.91 1.75
C GLY A 98 7.19 15.04 2.43
N VAL A 99 7.40 13.72 2.55
CA VAL A 99 6.47 12.76 3.18
C VAL A 99 6.01 13.19 4.58
N PRO A 100 6.85 13.79 5.44
CA PRO A 100 6.41 14.25 6.76
C PRO A 100 5.24 15.25 6.75
N ALA A 101 5.08 16.01 5.66
CA ALA A 101 4.01 17.00 5.52
C ALA A 101 2.63 16.35 5.32
N LEU A 102 2.59 15.14 4.76
CA LEU A 102 1.37 14.48 4.31
C LEU A 102 0.54 13.85 5.44
N GLN A 103 1.10 13.71 6.64
CA GLN A 103 0.44 12.96 7.71
C GLN A 103 0.89 13.42 9.10
N ASP A 104 -0.09 13.63 9.98
CA ASP A 104 0.12 13.91 11.40
C ASP A 104 0.00 12.61 12.21
N ASP A 105 -1.10 11.88 12.03
CA ASP A 105 -1.35 10.54 12.56
C ASP A 105 -1.81 9.60 11.42
N GLY A 106 -1.23 8.40 11.31
CA GLY A 106 -1.63 7.46 10.25
C GLY A 106 -0.61 6.36 9.98
N LEU A 107 -0.76 5.72 8.80
CA LEU A 107 0.07 4.60 8.36
C LEU A 107 0.86 4.94 7.08
N ILE A 108 2.00 4.31 6.91
CA ILE A 108 2.75 4.30 5.64
C ILE A 108 3.08 2.86 5.22
N PHE A 109 2.88 2.57 3.95
CA PHE A 109 3.23 1.32 3.28
C PHE A 109 4.33 1.61 2.26
N LEU A 110 5.56 1.16 2.54
CA LEU A 110 6.74 1.47 1.74
C LEU A 110 7.31 0.21 1.10
N TRP A 111 7.15 0.07 -0.22
CA TRP A 111 7.74 -1.03 -0.97
C TRP A 111 9.26 -0.92 -1.03
N VAL A 112 9.94 -2.01 -0.71
CA VAL A 112 11.41 -2.10 -0.70
C VAL A 112 11.89 -3.42 -1.30
N THR A 113 13.06 -3.39 -1.94
CA THR A 113 13.71 -4.58 -2.47
C THR A 113 15.21 -4.56 -2.23
N GLY A 114 15.82 -5.70 -1.88
CA GLY A 114 17.27 -5.84 -1.75
C GLY A 114 17.90 -4.74 -0.89
N ARG A 115 18.83 -3.97 -1.47
CA ARG A 115 19.51 -2.82 -0.82
C ARG A 115 18.55 -1.81 -0.19
N ALA A 116 17.40 -1.57 -0.83
CA ALA A 116 16.45 -0.56 -0.38
C ALA A 116 15.76 -0.94 0.94
N MET A 117 15.94 -2.17 1.46
CA MET A 117 15.38 -2.57 2.75
C MET A 117 15.95 -1.73 3.90
N GLU A 118 17.27 -1.56 3.96
CA GLU A 118 17.93 -0.77 5.02
C GLU A 118 17.65 0.73 4.83
N LEU A 119 17.77 1.22 3.59
CA LEU A 119 17.46 2.62 3.27
C LEU A 119 15.99 2.96 3.55
N GLY A 120 15.06 2.08 3.20
CA GLY A 120 13.64 2.29 3.50
C GLY A 120 13.36 2.37 5.00
N ARG A 121 14.03 1.55 5.83
CA ARG A 121 13.96 1.65 7.29
C ARG A 121 14.55 2.97 7.81
N GLU A 122 15.61 3.46 7.18
CA GLU A 122 16.18 4.77 7.48
C GLU A 122 15.20 5.90 7.12
N CYS A 123 14.65 5.89 5.91
CA CYS A 123 13.64 6.83 5.43
C CYS A 123 12.42 6.89 6.36
N LEU A 124 11.88 5.74 6.79
CA LEU A 124 10.76 5.71 7.75
C LEU A 124 11.09 6.48 9.03
N LYS A 125 12.27 6.24 9.62
CA LYS A 125 12.70 6.96 10.83
C LYS A 125 12.85 8.46 10.58
N LEU A 126 13.50 8.84 9.48
CA LEU A 126 13.69 10.24 9.10
C LEU A 126 12.35 10.96 8.89
N TRP A 127 11.38 10.27 8.31
CA TRP A 127 10.05 10.82 8.07
C TRP A 127 9.13 10.82 9.31
N GLY A 128 9.63 10.32 10.45
CA GLY A 128 8.92 10.31 11.73
C GLY A 128 8.00 9.11 11.94
N TYR A 129 8.25 7.99 11.24
CA TYR A 129 7.49 6.75 11.38
C TYR A 129 8.25 5.72 12.21
N GLU A 130 7.51 5.01 13.06
CA GLU A 130 7.97 3.78 13.69
C GLU A 130 7.50 2.59 12.86
N ARG A 131 8.43 1.71 12.46
CA ARG A 131 8.09 0.48 11.76
C ARG A 131 7.49 -0.52 12.75
N PHE A 132 6.26 -0.96 12.51
CA PHE A 132 5.59 -1.95 13.37
C PHE A 132 5.28 -3.27 12.66
N ASP A 133 5.21 -3.28 11.32
CA ASP A 133 4.93 -4.49 10.54
C ASP A 133 5.77 -4.56 9.26
N GLU A 134 5.72 -5.72 8.59
CA GLU A 134 6.38 -5.98 7.32
C GLU A 134 5.54 -6.96 6.48
N LEU A 135 4.86 -6.45 5.47
CA LEU A 135 4.09 -7.26 4.54
C LEU A 135 5.02 -7.87 3.48
N ILE A 136 4.81 -9.14 3.18
CA ILE A 136 5.58 -9.89 2.18
C ILE A 136 4.69 -10.24 1.00
N TRP A 137 5.10 -9.85 -0.21
CA TRP A 137 4.52 -10.37 -1.44
C TRP A 137 5.32 -11.55 -1.97
N VAL A 138 4.77 -12.75 -1.87
CA VAL A 138 5.28 -13.97 -2.52
C VAL A 138 4.83 -13.98 -3.98
N LYS A 139 5.81 -14.03 -4.88
CA LYS A 139 5.60 -13.93 -6.32
C LYS A 139 5.30 -15.29 -6.92
N THR A 140 4.13 -15.47 -7.50
CA THR A 140 3.76 -16.69 -8.22
C THR A 140 3.65 -16.46 -9.73
N ASN A 141 3.74 -17.54 -10.49
CA ASN A 141 3.33 -17.56 -11.90
C ASN A 141 1.86 -18.03 -12.02
N GLN A 142 1.35 -18.07 -13.24
CA GLN A 142 -0.02 -18.54 -13.56
C GLN A 142 -0.33 -19.97 -13.09
N LEU A 143 0.70 -20.77 -12.78
CA LEU A 143 0.57 -22.13 -12.25
C LEU A 143 0.70 -22.17 -10.72
N GLN A 144 0.61 -21.02 -10.06
CA GLN A 144 0.76 -20.85 -8.60
C GLN A 144 2.09 -21.39 -8.05
N ARG A 145 3.14 -21.39 -8.89
CA ARG A 145 4.50 -21.74 -8.47
C ARG A 145 5.30 -20.48 -8.18
N ILE A 146 6.10 -20.54 -7.12
CA ILE A 146 6.99 -19.43 -6.74
C ILE A 146 7.98 -19.15 -7.86
N ILE A 147 8.01 -17.88 -8.30
CA ILE A 147 9.00 -17.37 -9.24
C ILE A 147 10.33 -17.23 -8.50
N ARG A 148 11.42 -17.66 -9.14
CA ARG A 148 12.77 -17.62 -8.58
C ARG A 148 13.65 -16.76 -9.46
N THR A 149 13.94 -15.55 -9.01
CA THR A 149 14.83 -14.63 -9.72
C THR A 149 16.21 -14.66 -9.08
N GLY A 150 17.21 -15.13 -9.83
CA GLY A 150 18.61 -15.00 -9.45
C GLY A 150 19.10 -13.58 -9.69
N ARG A 151 19.96 -13.06 -8.81
CA ARG A 151 20.64 -11.78 -8.97
C ARG A 151 22.13 -11.95 -8.72
N THR A 152 22.97 -11.34 -9.56
CA THR A 152 24.42 -11.35 -9.38
C THR A 152 24.79 -10.86 -7.99
N GLY A 153 25.69 -11.56 -7.30
CA GLY A 153 26.09 -11.23 -5.93
C GLY A 153 25.20 -11.81 -4.83
N HIS A 154 24.11 -12.52 -5.15
CA HIS A 154 23.28 -13.22 -4.17
C HIS A 154 23.43 -14.74 -4.28
N TRP A 155 23.50 -15.43 -3.14
CA TRP A 155 23.58 -16.89 -3.09
C TRP A 155 22.21 -17.57 -3.10
N LEU A 156 21.16 -16.84 -2.75
CA LEU A 156 19.78 -17.32 -2.72
C LEU A 156 18.95 -16.62 -3.80
N ASN A 157 18.04 -17.37 -4.43
CA ASN A 157 17.07 -16.80 -5.36
C ASN A 157 16.02 -15.97 -4.63
N HIS A 158 15.58 -14.89 -5.26
CA HIS A 158 14.56 -14.00 -4.72
C HIS A 158 13.20 -14.42 -5.27
N GLY A 159 12.25 -14.73 -4.38
CA GLY A 159 10.87 -15.08 -4.74
C GLY A 159 9.82 -14.20 -4.10
N LYS A 160 10.24 -13.08 -3.49
CA LYS A 160 9.36 -12.15 -2.79
C LYS A 160 9.86 -10.72 -2.81
N GLU A 161 8.94 -9.78 -2.58
CA GLU A 161 9.22 -8.39 -2.25
C GLU A 161 8.64 -8.05 -0.88
N HIS A 162 9.13 -6.96 -0.28
CA HIS A 162 8.74 -6.51 1.05
C HIS A 162 8.05 -5.15 0.95
N CYS A 163 7.06 -4.94 1.81
CA CYS A 163 6.40 -3.67 2.04
C CYS A 163 6.48 -3.36 3.54
N LEU A 164 7.32 -2.40 3.91
CA LEU A 164 7.48 -1.99 5.30
C LEU A 164 6.24 -1.21 5.72
N VAL A 165 5.68 -1.52 6.89
CA VAL A 165 4.52 -0.81 7.43
C VAL A 165 4.96 0.03 8.64
N GLY A 166 4.81 1.34 8.50
CA GLY A 166 5.14 2.32 9.52
C GLY A 166 3.90 2.99 10.09
N THR A 167 3.94 3.38 11.36
CA THR A 167 2.93 4.19 12.03
C THR A 167 3.54 5.53 12.43
N LYS A 168 2.76 6.61 12.31
CA LYS A 168 3.11 7.93 12.82
C LYS A 168 1.98 8.39 13.74
N GLY A 169 2.36 8.98 14.88
CA GLY A 169 1.40 9.39 15.91
C GLY A 169 0.62 8.20 16.47
N ASN A 170 -0.66 8.39 16.77
CA ASN A 170 -1.54 7.38 17.35
C ASN A 170 -2.84 7.24 16.53
N PRO A 171 -2.78 6.60 15.34
CA PRO A 171 -3.94 6.48 14.46
C PRO A 171 -5.07 5.70 15.13
N GLN A 172 -6.22 6.36 15.22
CA GLN A 172 -7.46 5.78 15.75
C GLN A 172 -8.25 5.10 14.63
N ASN A 173 -9.25 4.29 15.00
CA ASN A 173 -10.23 3.73 14.06
C ASN A 173 -9.66 2.74 13.02
N LEU A 174 -8.57 2.05 13.32
CA LEU A 174 -8.02 0.99 12.47
C LEU A 174 -8.63 -0.38 12.79
N ASN A 175 -9.00 -1.15 11.77
CA ASN A 175 -9.43 -2.54 11.92
C ASN A 175 -8.20 -3.47 11.93
N ARG A 176 -7.50 -3.53 13.08
CA ARG A 176 -6.26 -4.31 13.23
C ARG A 176 -6.55 -5.82 13.27
N GLY A 177 -5.68 -6.63 12.66
CA GLY A 177 -5.74 -8.10 12.71
C GLY A 177 -6.77 -8.76 11.79
N LEU A 178 -7.32 -8.02 10.82
CA LEU A 178 -8.22 -8.56 9.79
C LEU A 178 -7.48 -9.40 8.75
N ASP A 179 -6.42 -8.84 8.20
CA ASP A 179 -5.58 -9.45 7.17
C ASP A 179 -4.27 -9.94 7.78
N CYS A 180 -3.64 -10.90 7.12
CA CYS A 180 -2.27 -11.32 7.44
C CYS A 180 -1.24 -10.49 6.67
N ASP A 181 0.02 -10.64 7.06
CA ASP A 181 1.20 -9.96 6.52
C ASP A 181 1.76 -10.62 5.25
N VAL A 182 1.01 -11.49 4.57
CA VAL A 182 1.47 -12.20 3.37
C VAL A 182 0.46 -12.07 2.23
N ILE A 183 0.93 -11.53 1.11
CA ILE A 183 0.23 -11.57 -0.18
C ILE A 183 0.87 -12.67 -1.04
N VAL A 184 0.06 -13.59 -1.55
CA VAL A 184 0.48 -14.54 -2.59
C VAL A 184 -0.25 -14.17 -3.86
N ALA A 185 0.48 -13.61 -4.83
CA ALA A 185 -0.14 -13.07 -6.04
C ALA A 185 0.77 -13.22 -7.26
N GLU A 186 0.14 -13.32 -8.43
CA GLU A 186 0.83 -13.49 -9.70
C GLU A 186 1.62 -12.24 -10.09
N VAL A 187 2.81 -12.44 -10.65
CA VAL A 187 3.59 -11.33 -11.22
C VAL A 187 2.96 -10.85 -12.53
N ARG A 188 2.82 -9.53 -12.64
CA ARG A 188 2.30 -8.83 -13.82
C ARG A 188 3.46 -8.15 -14.58
N ALA A 189 3.22 -6.97 -15.12
CA ALA A 189 4.27 -6.15 -15.74
C ALA A 189 5.38 -5.79 -14.72
N THR A 190 6.57 -5.46 -15.21
CA THR A 190 7.71 -5.07 -14.36
C THR A 190 7.33 -3.96 -13.38
N SER A 191 7.68 -4.17 -12.11
CA SER A 191 7.39 -3.28 -10.97
C SER A 191 5.89 -3.08 -10.69
N HIS A 192 4.98 -3.85 -11.30
CA HIS A 192 3.56 -3.80 -10.98
C HIS A 192 3.26 -4.63 -9.72
N LYS A 193 3.11 -3.94 -8.58
CA LYS A 193 2.75 -4.50 -7.28
C LYS A 193 1.34 -5.13 -7.30
N PRO A 194 1.02 -6.09 -6.42
CA PRO A 194 -0.29 -6.76 -6.39
C PRO A 194 -1.43 -5.83 -5.97
N ASP A 195 -2.60 -5.92 -6.61
CA ASP A 195 -3.76 -5.07 -6.29
C ASP A 195 -4.37 -5.39 -4.91
N GLU A 196 -4.08 -6.59 -4.40
CA GLU A 196 -4.51 -7.07 -3.09
C GLU A 196 -4.10 -6.10 -1.96
N ILE A 197 -3.00 -5.35 -2.14
CA ILE A 197 -2.55 -4.35 -1.16
C ILE A 197 -3.59 -3.25 -0.94
N TYR A 198 -4.30 -2.81 -1.98
CA TYR A 198 -5.35 -1.79 -1.86
C TYR A 198 -6.51 -2.30 -1.01
N GLY A 199 -6.90 -3.56 -1.18
CA GLY A 199 -7.96 -4.20 -0.40
C GLY A 199 -7.57 -4.36 1.08
N ILE A 200 -6.33 -4.77 1.35
CA ILE A 200 -5.79 -4.85 2.72
C ILE A 200 -5.81 -3.48 3.40
N ILE A 201 -5.31 -2.45 2.69
CA ILE A 201 -5.28 -1.07 3.21
C ILE A 201 -6.70 -0.54 3.45
N GLU A 202 -7.64 -0.78 2.54
CA GLU A 202 -9.02 -0.33 2.68
C GLU A 202 -9.73 -1.03 3.84
N ARG A 203 -9.53 -2.34 4.05
CA ARG A 203 -10.09 -3.04 5.22
C ARG A 203 -9.49 -2.53 6.52
N LEU A 204 -8.19 -2.21 6.54
CA LEU A 204 -7.48 -1.68 7.70
C LEU A 204 -7.92 -0.24 8.05
N SER A 205 -8.12 0.61 7.05
CA SER A 205 -8.49 2.03 7.18
C SER A 205 -9.64 2.39 6.22
N PRO A 206 -10.87 1.96 6.53
CA PRO A 206 -12.01 2.07 5.62
C PRO A 206 -12.49 3.52 5.44
N GLY A 207 -12.77 3.91 4.19
CA GLY A 207 -13.38 5.20 3.85
C GLY A 207 -12.51 6.43 4.13
N THR A 208 -11.23 6.23 4.46
CA THR A 208 -10.29 7.32 4.74
C THR A 208 -9.63 7.83 3.46
N ARG A 209 -9.08 9.05 3.52
CA ARG A 209 -8.31 9.67 2.43
C ARG A 209 -6.91 9.07 2.35
N LYS A 210 -6.52 8.59 1.16
CA LYS A 210 -5.28 7.85 0.92
C LYS A 210 -4.48 8.47 -0.21
N ILE A 211 -3.16 8.31 -0.18
CA ILE A 211 -2.27 8.78 -1.24
C ILE A 211 -1.26 7.71 -1.64
N GLU A 212 -1.05 7.57 -2.94
CA GLU A 212 -0.01 6.72 -3.52
C GLU A 212 1.07 7.58 -4.17
N LEU A 213 2.31 7.39 -3.74
CA LEU A 213 3.49 8.05 -4.28
C LEU A 213 4.17 7.10 -5.28
N PHE A 214 4.59 7.67 -6.42
CA PHE A 214 5.21 6.95 -7.55
C PHE A 214 4.27 6.00 -8.30
N GLY A 215 2.96 6.26 -8.23
CA GLY A 215 1.96 5.48 -8.94
C GLY A 215 1.93 5.75 -10.45
N ARG A 216 1.42 4.78 -11.20
CA ARG A 216 1.23 4.80 -12.66
C ARG A 216 -0.26 4.71 -13.00
N PRO A 217 -0.68 4.86 -14.28
CA PRO A 217 -2.10 4.86 -14.62
C PRO A 217 -2.92 3.65 -14.13
N HIS A 218 -2.29 2.46 -14.02
CA HIS A 218 -2.96 1.27 -13.49
C HIS A 218 -3.16 1.26 -11.97
N ASN A 219 -2.50 2.18 -11.24
CA ASN A 219 -2.60 2.32 -9.80
C ASN A 219 -3.73 3.26 -9.35
N VAL A 220 -4.38 3.93 -10.30
CA VAL A 220 -5.42 4.92 -10.00
C VAL A 220 -6.67 4.23 -9.44
N GLN A 221 -7.04 4.55 -8.21
CA GLN A 221 -8.12 3.89 -7.45
C GLN A 221 -9.07 4.91 -6.80
N PRO A 222 -10.35 4.58 -6.55
CA PRO A 222 -11.26 5.41 -5.76
C PRO A 222 -10.73 5.66 -4.35
N ASN A 223 -10.99 6.83 -3.76
CA ASN A 223 -10.42 7.30 -2.47
C ASN A 223 -8.89 7.48 -2.42
N TRP A 224 -8.18 7.26 -3.53
CA TRP A 224 -6.75 7.49 -3.63
C TRP A 224 -6.46 8.74 -4.46
N ILE A 225 -5.47 9.50 -3.99
CA ILE A 225 -4.74 10.46 -4.82
C ILE A 225 -3.46 9.77 -5.28
N THR A 226 -3.25 9.64 -6.58
CA THR A 226 -2.05 9.02 -7.14
C THR A 226 -1.09 10.09 -7.67
N LEU A 227 0.16 10.07 -7.22
CA LEU A 227 1.22 10.96 -7.71
C LEU A 227 2.28 10.16 -8.47
N GLY A 228 2.72 10.67 -9.60
CA GLY A 228 3.78 10.02 -10.37
C GLY A 228 4.01 10.68 -11.72
N ASN A 229 5.24 10.62 -12.21
CA ASN A 229 5.65 11.30 -13.45
C ASN A 229 5.10 10.63 -14.73
N GLN A 230 4.57 9.41 -14.64
CA GLN A 230 3.99 8.64 -15.75
C GLN A 230 2.45 8.71 -15.82
N LEU A 231 1.82 9.56 -15.00
CA LEU A 231 0.38 9.80 -15.05
C LEU A 231 0.05 10.76 -16.21
N ASP A 232 -1.25 10.91 -16.50
CA ASP A 232 -1.73 11.77 -17.59
C ASP A 232 -2.35 13.05 -17.04
N GLY A 233 -1.56 14.11 -16.98
CA GLY A 233 -1.99 15.43 -16.52
C GLY A 233 -2.48 15.45 -15.07
N ILE A 234 -3.45 16.32 -14.78
CA ILE A 234 -4.02 16.49 -13.44
C ILE A 234 -5.51 16.23 -13.48
N ARG A 235 -5.99 15.41 -12.55
CA ARG A 235 -7.41 15.27 -12.23
C ARG A 235 -7.61 15.33 -10.73
N LEU A 236 -8.16 16.45 -10.28
CA LEU A 236 -8.59 16.65 -8.90
C LEU A 236 -10.11 16.88 -8.88
N VAL A 237 -10.78 16.37 -7.84
CA VAL A 237 -12.23 16.51 -7.67
C VAL A 237 -12.61 17.17 -6.36
N ASP A 238 -11.71 17.17 -5.37
CA ASP A 238 -11.89 17.84 -4.10
C ASP A 238 -11.78 19.36 -4.30
N PRO A 239 -12.85 20.14 -4.09
CA PRO A 239 -12.85 21.59 -4.33
C PRO A 239 -11.82 22.34 -3.47
N GLU A 240 -11.58 21.88 -2.24
CA GLU A 240 -10.61 22.53 -1.35
C GLU A 240 -9.19 22.28 -1.86
N LEU A 241 -8.89 21.03 -2.24
CA LEU A 241 -7.61 20.67 -2.83
C LEU A 241 -7.37 21.41 -4.15
N ILE A 242 -8.37 21.53 -5.02
CA ILE A 242 -8.28 22.29 -6.27
C ILE A 242 -7.90 23.75 -5.98
N ALA A 243 -8.59 24.39 -5.03
CA ALA A 243 -8.32 25.78 -4.67
C ALA A 243 -6.90 25.96 -4.09
N GLN A 244 -6.45 25.06 -3.23
CA GLN A 244 -5.10 25.08 -2.67
C GLN A 244 -4.03 24.88 -3.75
N PHE A 245 -4.26 23.92 -4.66
CA PHE A 245 -3.35 23.62 -5.76
C PHE A 245 -3.23 24.80 -6.73
N GLN A 246 -4.35 25.37 -7.17
CA GLN A 246 -4.38 26.55 -8.05
C GLN A 246 -3.75 27.78 -7.40
N LYS A 247 -3.92 27.98 -6.09
CA LYS A 247 -3.27 29.07 -5.35
C LYS A 247 -1.75 28.92 -5.34
N ARG A 248 -1.23 27.70 -5.23
CA ARG A 248 0.21 27.43 -5.22
C ARG A 248 0.84 27.46 -6.62
N TYR A 249 0.10 26.97 -7.60
CA TYR A 249 0.54 26.77 -8.98
C TYR A 249 -0.42 27.44 -9.97
N PRO A 250 -0.52 28.79 -9.96
CA PRO A 250 -1.48 29.52 -10.79
C PRO A 250 -1.23 29.34 -12.29
N ASP A 251 0.03 29.14 -12.67
CA ASP A 251 0.46 28.96 -14.07
C ASP A 251 0.57 27.49 -14.49
N GLY A 252 0.25 26.54 -13.59
CA GLY A 252 0.36 25.11 -13.86
C GLY A 252 1.81 24.57 -13.95
N ASN A 253 2.81 25.33 -13.50
CA ASN A 253 4.19 24.87 -13.37
C ASN A 253 4.43 24.30 -11.97
N TYR A 254 4.55 22.98 -11.85
CA TYR A 254 4.72 22.26 -10.58
C TYR A 254 5.81 21.18 -10.68
#